data_AF-A0A7X5F7R7-F1
#
_entry.id   AF-A0A7X5F7R7-F1
#
_cell.length_a   1.000
_cell.length_b   1.000
_cell.length_c   1.000
_cell.angle_alpha   90.00
_cell.angle_beta   90.00
_cell.angle_gamma   90.00
#
_symmetry.space_group_name_H-M   'P 1'
#
loop_
_entity.id
_entity.type
_entity.pdbx_description
1 polymer ?
#
loop_
_entity_poly.entity_id
_entity_poly.type
_entity_poly.pdbx_seq_one_letter_code
_entity_poly.pdbx_strand_id
1 'polypeptide(L)'
;MRTNIDIDDDLMTKAMAATGLTTKKAVVEEALRRLVKDEELRAVIRNSAGIGWEGDLDEMRDGWGPPEDLPELLDNDRLKPDAA
;
A
#
# COMPACT_ATOMS: atom_id res chain seq x y z
N MET A 1 14.66 -20.39 -15.64
CA MET A 1 15.80 -19.83 -16.40
C MET A 1 16.91 -19.47 -15.41
N ARG A 2 18.18 -19.71 -15.73
CA ARG A 2 19.30 -19.27 -14.88
C ARG A 2 19.99 -18.11 -15.58
N THR A 3 20.06 -16.97 -14.91
CA THR A 3 20.64 -15.72 -15.42
C THR A 3 21.57 -15.17 -14.35
N ASN A 4 22.69 -14.58 -14.76
CA ASN A 4 23.58 -13.88 -13.86
C ASN A 4 23.35 -12.37 -14.02
N ILE A 5 23.01 -11.68 -12.93
CA ILE A 5 22.73 -10.25 -12.90
C ILE A 5 23.34 -9.67 -11.63
N ASP A 6 23.92 -8.48 -11.74
CA ASP A 6 24.42 -7.75 -10.60
C ASP A 6 23.26 -6.98 -9.95
N ILE A 7 23.09 -7.19 -8.65
CA ILE A 7 22.06 -6.51 -7.83
C ILE A 7 22.78 -5.90 -6.64
N ASP A 8 22.43 -4.66 -6.33
CA ASP A 8 22.90 -3.97 -5.12
C ASP A 8 22.59 -4.78 -3.85
N ASP A 9 23.63 -5.01 -3.03
CA ASP A 9 23.52 -5.88 -1.85
C ASP A 9 22.71 -5.23 -0.72
N ASP A 10 22.75 -3.89 -0.59
CA ASP A 10 21.96 -3.17 0.41
C ASP A 10 20.46 -3.26 0.06
N LEU A 11 20.13 -3.13 -1.22
CA LEU A 11 18.78 -3.34 -1.74
C LEU A 11 18.29 -4.76 -1.47
N MET A 12 19.11 -5.76 -1.78
CA MET A 12 18.76 -7.16 -1.54
C MET A 12 18.54 -7.44 -0.05
N THR A 13 19.39 -6.89 0.81
CA THR A 13 19.28 -7.04 2.28
C THR A 13 17.98 -6.42 2.79
N LYS A 14 17.65 -5.20 2.37
CA LYS A 14 16.38 -4.53 2.71
C LYS A 14 15.18 -5.32 2.21
N ALA A 15 15.24 -5.84 0.99
CA ALA A 15 14.15 -6.62 0.40
C ALA A 15 13.94 -7.97 1.13
N MET A 16 15.03 -8.66 1.50
CA MET A 16 14.96 -9.87 2.32
C MET A 16 14.37 -9.59 3.69
N ALA A 17 14.79 -8.50 4.36
CA ALA A 17 14.23 -8.10 5.65
C ALA A 17 12.73 -7.74 5.56
N ALA A 18 12.33 -7.02 4.51
CA ALA A 18 10.93 -6.61 4.31
C ALA A 18 10.00 -7.78 3.95
N THR A 19 10.51 -8.81 3.26
CA THR A 19 9.71 -9.96 2.81
C THR A 19 9.81 -11.17 3.72
N GLY A 20 10.84 -11.24 4.59
CA GLY A 20 11.14 -12.41 5.42
C GLY A 20 11.64 -13.62 4.64
N LEU A 21 11.97 -13.45 3.35
CA LEU A 21 12.39 -14.55 2.47
C LEU A 21 13.87 -14.87 2.67
N THR A 22 14.19 -16.17 2.69
CA THR A 22 15.53 -16.66 3.04
C THR A 22 16.50 -16.73 1.87
N THR A 23 16.03 -16.62 0.62
CA THR A 23 16.88 -16.74 -0.57
C THR A 23 16.75 -15.53 -1.48
N LYS A 24 17.88 -15.09 -2.05
CA LYS A 24 17.91 -14.01 -3.06
C LYS A 24 16.98 -14.33 -4.25
N LYS A 25 16.93 -15.60 -4.68
CA LYS A 25 16.04 -16.06 -5.75
C LYS A 25 14.56 -15.84 -5.41
N ALA A 26 14.12 -16.24 -4.21
CA ALA A 26 12.73 -16.07 -3.80
C ALA A 26 12.33 -14.60 -3.74
N VAL A 27 13.22 -13.73 -3.24
CA VAL A 27 13.00 -12.27 -3.23
C VAL A 27 12.83 -11.73 -4.64
N VAL A 28 13.69 -12.13 -5.58
CA VAL A 28 13.60 -11.68 -6.98
C VAL A 28 12.31 -12.16 -7.64
N GLU A 29 11.94 -13.44 -7.44
CA GLU A 29 10.70 -13.99 -8.00
C GLU A 29 9.45 -13.28 -7.43
N GLU A 30 9.43 -13.00 -6.13
CA GLU A 30 8.35 -12.27 -5.48
C GLU A 30 8.27 -10.81 -5.96
N ALA A 31 9.42 -10.13 -6.09
CA ALA A 31 9.47 -8.77 -6.62
C ALA A 31 8.91 -8.68 -8.05
N LEU A 32 9.28 -9.63 -8.92
CA LEU A 32 8.77 -9.69 -10.29
C LEU A 32 7.26 -9.97 -10.32
N ARG A 33 6.77 -10.87 -9.45
CA ARG A 33 5.33 -11.16 -9.34
C ARG A 33 4.53 -9.93 -8.92
N ARG A 34 5.05 -9.16 -7.95
CA ARG A 34 4.42 -7.91 -7.50
C ARG A 34 4.41 -6.87 -8.61
N LEU A 35 5.53 -6.71 -9.33
CA LEU A 35 5.62 -5.77 -10.45
C LEU A 35 4.55 -6.04 -11.52
N VAL A 36 4.37 -7.31 -11.90
CA VAL A 36 3.33 -7.70 -12.88
C VAL A 36 1.94 -7.38 -12.35
N LYS A 37 1.63 -7.77 -11.10
CA LYS A 37 0.34 -7.52 -10.47
C LYS A 37 0.03 -6.02 -10.36
N ASP A 38 1.03 -5.21 -10.03
CA ASP A 38 0.87 -3.76 -9.93
C ASP A 38 0.56 -3.13 -11.30
N GLU A 39 1.19 -3.61 -12.37
CA GLU A 39 0.89 -3.11 -13.71
C GLU A 39 -0.50 -3.55 -14.20
N GLU A 40 -0.92 -4.78 -13.89
CA GLU A 40 -2.28 -5.25 -14.15
C GLU A 40 -3.31 -4.37 -13.42
N LEU A 41 -3.10 -4.07 -12.14
CA LEU A 41 -3.97 -3.19 -11.37
C LEU A 41 -4.00 -1.76 -11.95
N ARG A 42 -2.84 -1.21 -12.33
CA ARG A 42 -2.77 0.10 -12.98
C ARG A 42 -3.54 0.11 -14.29
N ALA A 43 -3.46 -0.96 -15.08
CA ALA A 43 -4.23 -1.08 -16.32
C ALA A 43 -5.74 -1.09 -16.04
N VAL A 44 -6.21 -1.83 -15.03
CA VAL A 44 -7.61 -1.81 -14.60
C VAL A 44 -8.06 -0.40 -14.21
N ILE A 45 -7.28 0.30 -13.37
CA ILE A 45 -7.60 1.67 -12.93
C ILE A 45 -7.67 2.62 -14.14
N ARG A 46 -6.69 2.58 -15.04
CA ARG A 46 -6.68 3.40 -16.26
C ARG A 46 -7.90 3.13 -17.14
N ASN A 47 -8.27 1.85 -17.29
CA ASN A 47 -9.41 1.45 -18.11
C ASN A 47 -10.76 1.74 -17.42
N SER A 48 -10.77 1.87 -16.10
CA SER A 48 -11.95 2.28 -15.33
C SER A 48 -12.21 3.78 -15.34
N ALA A 49 -11.24 4.58 -15.77
CA ALA A 49 -11.41 6.03 -15.88
C ALA A 49 -12.54 6.35 -16.87
N GLY A 50 -13.56 7.07 -16.40
CA GLY A 50 -14.70 7.47 -17.23
C GLY A 50 -15.84 6.45 -17.31
N ILE A 51 -15.74 5.28 -16.66
CA ILE A 51 -16.88 4.34 -16.53
C ILE A 51 -18.00 4.95 -15.67
N GLY A 52 -17.68 5.99 -14.89
CA GLY A 52 -18.61 6.64 -13.99
C GLY A 52 -18.88 5.80 -12.74
N TRP A 53 -19.53 6.42 -11.76
CA TRP A 53 -20.06 5.74 -10.58
C TRP A 53 -21.44 6.32 -10.31
N GLU A 54 -22.44 5.44 -10.21
CA GLU A 54 -23.82 5.80 -9.93
C GLU A 54 -24.09 5.60 -8.44
N GLY A 55 -23.88 6.64 -7.66
CA GLY A 55 -24.24 6.69 -6.24
C GLY A 55 -24.08 8.10 -5.69
N ASP A 56 -24.50 8.29 -4.43
CA ASP A 56 -24.34 9.54 -3.70
C ASP A 56 -23.31 9.35 -2.56
N LEU A 57 -22.22 10.10 -2.62
CA LEU A 57 -21.16 10.03 -1.61
C LEU A 57 -21.60 10.57 -0.25
N ASP A 58 -22.53 11.51 -0.23
CA ASP A 58 -23.01 12.14 0.99
C ASP A 58 -24.00 11.22 1.69
N GLU A 59 -24.91 10.55 0.96
CA GLU A 59 -25.78 9.50 1.53
C GLU A 59 -24.97 8.35 2.15
N MET A 60 -23.85 7.95 1.54
CA MET A 60 -23.00 6.87 2.08
C MET A 60 -22.23 7.26 3.34
N ARG A 61 -22.03 8.56 3.56
CA ARG A 61 -21.31 9.09 4.73
C ARG A 61 -22.25 9.42 5.89
N ASP A 62 -23.55 9.52 5.62
CA ASP A 62 -24.54 9.78 6.67
C ASP A 62 -24.59 8.60 7.66
N GLY A 63 -24.37 8.92 8.94
CA GLY A 63 -24.22 7.92 10.01
C GLY A 63 -22.80 7.41 10.22
N TRP A 64 -21.81 7.84 9.43
CA TRP A 64 -20.39 7.58 9.71
C TRP A 64 -19.81 8.69 10.59
N GLY A 65 -19.87 8.44 11.89
CA GLY A 65 -19.22 9.23 12.93
C GLY A 65 -18.95 8.35 14.15
N PRO A 66 -18.03 8.75 15.03
CA PRO A 66 -17.96 8.14 16.35
C PRO A 66 -19.37 8.12 16.99
N PRO A 67 -19.84 7.00 17.59
CA PRO A 67 -21.02 7.00 18.45
C PRO A 67 -21.08 8.26 19.34
N GLU A 68 -22.29 8.80 19.51
CA GLU A 68 -22.54 10.03 20.28
C GLU A 68 -22.06 9.94 21.75
N ASP A 69 -21.85 8.71 22.23
CA ASP A 69 -21.37 8.37 23.58
C ASP A 69 -19.89 7.96 23.64
N LEU A 70 -19.12 8.12 22.57
CA LEU A 70 -17.67 7.92 22.66
C LEU A 70 -17.06 9.01 23.56
N PRO A 71 -16.36 8.63 24.64
CA PRO A 71 -15.58 9.59 25.39
C PRO A 71 -14.60 10.27 24.42
N GLU A 72 -14.31 11.55 24.63
CA GLU A 72 -13.28 12.35 23.92
C GLU A 72 -11.88 11.72 24.09
N LEU A 73 -11.69 10.55 23.53
CA LEU A 73 -10.43 9.87 23.38
C LEU A 73 -10.01 10.17 21.96
N LEU A 74 -9.41 11.35 21.81
CA LEU A 74 -8.32 11.69 20.89
C LEU A 74 -8.24 13.23 20.84
N ASP A 75 -7.54 13.82 21.80
CA ASP A 75 -6.95 15.15 21.63
C ASP A 75 -5.98 15.09 20.44
N ASN A 76 -6.48 15.39 19.25
CA ASN A 76 -5.69 15.48 18.02
C ASN A 76 -4.56 16.52 18.13
N ASP A 77 -4.61 17.41 19.13
CA ASP A 77 -3.56 18.39 19.42
C ASP A 77 -2.27 17.77 19.99
N ARG A 78 -2.30 16.52 20.51
CA ARG A 78 -1.07 15.82 20.95
C ARG A 78 -0.27 15.18 19.81
N LEU A 79 -0.77 15.22 18.57
CA LEU A 79 -0.10 14.69 17.38
C LEU A 79 0.74 15.73 16.64
N LYS A 80 0.90 16.96 17.16
CA LYS A 80 1.90 17.87 16.60
C LYS A 80 3.28 17.31 16.93
N PRO A 81 4.11 16.95 15.93
CA PRO A 81 5.49 16.57 16.21
C PRO A 81 6.16 17.78 16.86
N ASP A 82 6.87 17.54 17.97
CA ASP A 82 7.71 18.53 18.62
C ASP A 82 8.58 19.20 17.55
N ALA A 83 8.37 20.49 17.33
CA ALA A 83 9.25 21.30 16.52
C ALA A 83 10.58 21.45 17.28
N ALA A 84 11.58 20.66 16.90
CA ALA A 84 12.99 20.82 17.24
C ALA A 84 13.87 20.34 16.09
#